data_AF-A0A918RYL0-F1
#
_entry.id   AF-A0A918RYL0-F1
#
_cell.length_a   1.000
_cell.length_b   1.000
_cell.length_c   1.000
_cell.angle_alpha   90.00
_cell.angle_beta   90.00
_cell.angle_gamma   90.00
#
_symmetry.space_group_name_H-M   'P 1'
#
loop_
_entity.id
_entity.type
_entity.pdbx_description
1 polymer ?
#
loop_
_entity_poly.entity_id
_entity_poly.type
_entity_poly.pdbx_seq_one_letter_code
_entity_poly.pdbx_strand_id
1 'polypeptide(L)'
;MASSFLGRLRNTLWPKMGWRRYGTYLSKRVLRLSASPHAIAAGVASGAAVSMLPLVGLHFLLGFVLAYLVRGNMVAAAIGTVWGNPLTFPLFFALSYEVGHRLLGGGDVSLAESARFESTGEQLSQGLFAGGLDAIWPTFQTMFIGAIPIAVLVFALFYVLVRWLVIRFRTARQKRLALKRARRAESET
;
A
#
# COMPACT_ATOMS: atom_id res chain seq x y z
N MET A 1 -35.79 23.48 -6.32
CA MET A 1 -35.50 22.03 -6.46
C MET A 1 -34.13 21.58 -5.89
N ALA A 2 -33.40 22.42 -5.13
CA ALA A 2 -32.02 22.10 -4.66
C ALA A 2 -31.89 21.65 -3.19
N SER A 3 -32.95 21.74 -2.38
CA SER A 3 -32.90 21.43 -0.94
C SER A 3 -32.91 19.93 -0.60
N SER A 4 -33.31 19.05 -1.53
CA SER A 4 -33.40 17.61 -1.27
C SER A 4 -32.10 16.83 -1.51
N PHE A 5 -31.16 17.40 -2.29
CA PHE A 5 -29.90 16.73 -2.64
C PHE A 5 -28.84 16.94 -1.55
N LEU A 6 -28.72 18.16 -1.03
CA LEU A 6 -27.86 18.50 0.10
C LEU A 6 -28.27 17.77 1.40
N GLY A 7 -29.57 17.58 1.63
CA GLY A 7 -30.08 16.79 2.77
C GLY A 7 -29.75 15.30 2.66
N ARG A 8 -29.76 14.73 1.45
CA ARG A 8 -29.39 13.33 1.18
C ARG A 8 -27.87 13.11 1.26
N LEU A 9 -27.07 14.07 0.78
CA LEU A 9 -25.62 14.03 0.91
C LEU A 9 -25.20 14.11 2.38
N ARG A 10 -25.83 14.99 3.17
CA ARG A 10 -25.58 15.12 4.61
C ARG A 10 -25.89 13.84 5.38
N ASN A 11 -26.99 13.14 5.07
CA ASN A 11 -27.32 11.87 5.73
C ASN A 11 -26.46 10.68 5.27
N THR A 12 -25.87 10.75 4.08
CA THR A 12 -24.97 9.71 3.56
C THR A 12 -23.54 9.88 4.10
N LEU A 13 -23.09 11.13 4.24
CA LEU A 13 -21.76 11.47 4.75
C LEU A 13 -21.70 11.60 6.29
N TRP A 14 -22.83 11.75 6.97
CA TRP A 14 -22.92 11.89 8.42
C TRP A 14 -23.55 10.64 9.05
N PRO A 15 -22.77 9.59 9.34
CA PRO A 15 -23.28 8.48 10.12
C PRO A 15 -23.78 9.02 11.48
N LYS A 16 -25.05 8.79 11.80
CA LYS A 16 -25.68 9.22 13.07
C LYS A 16 -24.93 8.76 14.34
N MET A 17 -24.01 7.81 14.19
CA MET A 17 -23.06 7.37 15.20
C MET A 17 -21.68 7.91 14.82
N GLY A 18 -21.24 9.04 15.41
CA GLY A 18 -20.04 9.79 15.00
C GLY A 18 -18.78 8.97 14.66
N TRP A 19 -17.87 9.54 13.86
CA TRP A 19 -16.71 8.91 13.21
C TRP A 19 -15.95 7.85 14.05
N ARG A 20 -15.77 8.10 15.35
CA ARG A 20 -15.10 7.18 16.28
C ARG A 20 -15.89 5.87 16.48
N ARG A 21 -17.22 5.94 16.56
CA ARG A 21 -18.10 4.76 16.65
C ARG A 21 -18.29 4.08 15.31
N TYR A 22 -18.39 4.83 14.21
CA TYR A 22 -18.44 4.24 12.86
C TYR A 22 -17.15 3.48 12.53
N GLY A 23 -15.98 4.07 12.83
CA GLY A 23 -14.69 3.39 12.71
C GLY A 23 -14.58 2.17 13.64
N THR A 24 -15.11 2.25 14.86
CA THR A 24 -15.17 1.10 15.78
C THR A 24 -16.15 0.01 15.30
N TYR A 25 -17.24 0.37 14.65
CA TYR A 25 -18.20 -0.56 14.07
C TYR A 25 -17.65 -1.24 12.82
N LEU A 26 -17.04 -0.47 11.91
CA LEU A 26 -16.34 -1.02 10.75
C LEU A 26 -15.18 -1.91 11.19
N SER A 27 -14.36 -1.48 12.14
CA SER A 27 -13.27 -2.31 12.66
C SER A 27 -13.79 -3.56 13.32
N LYS A 28 -14.84 -3.50 14.15
CA LYS A 28 -15.49 -4.69 14.74
C LYS A 28 -16.14 -5.60 13.69
N ARG A 29 -16.72 -5.05 12.62
CA ARG A 29 -17.33 -5.81 11.50
C ARG A 29 -16.25 -6.47 10.66
N VAL A 30 -15.15 -5.77 10.35
CA VAL A 30 -13.95 -6.30 9.68
C VAL A 30 -13.19 -7.27 10.57
N LEU A 31 -13.23 -7.14 11.90
CA LEU A 31 -12.67 -8.10 12.85
C LEU A 31 -13.54 -9.35 13.00
N ARG A 32 -14.86 -9.24 12.77
CA ARG A 32 -15.80 -10.38 12.71
C ARG A 32 -15.77 -11.08 11.35
N LEU A 33 -15.48 -10.38 10.26
CA LEU A 33 -14.99 -10.98 9.02
C LEU A 33 -13.57 -11.45 9.30
N SER A 34 -13.41 -12.68 9.76
CA SER A 34 -12.14 -13.36 9.99
C SER A 34 -11.31 -13.44 8.71
N ALA A 35 -10.77 -12.31 8.22
CA ALA A 35 -9.96 -12.24 7.02
C ALA A 35 -8.82 -13.23 7.19
N SER A 36 -8.68 -14.18 6.28
CA SER A 36 -7.67 -15.23 6.41
C SER A 36 -6.27 -14.60 6.50
N PRO A 37 -5.28 -15.27 7.12
CA PRO A 37 -3.91 -14.78 7.12
C PRO A 37 -3.40 -14.45 5.71
N HIS A 38 -3.85 -15.24 4.72
CA HIS A 38 -3.62 -14.97 3.31
C HIS A 38 -4.23 -13.64 2.85
N ALA A 39 -5.52 -13.38 3.11
CA ALA A 39 -6.18 -12.16 2.66
C ALA A 39 -5.50 -10.89 3.24
N ILE A 40 -5.08 -10.94 4.51
CA ILE A 40 -4.36 -9.83 5.15
C ILE A 40 -2.99 -9.64 4.49
N ALA A 41 -2.20 -10.72 4.37
CA ALA A 41 -0.86 -10.65 3.80
C ALA A 41 -0.86 -10.21 2.33
N ALA A 42 -1.74 -10.79 1.52
CA ALA A 42 -1.91 -10.44 0.11
C ALA A 42 -2.37 -8.98 -0.06
N GLY A 43 -3.25 -8.50 0.81
CA GLY A 43 -3.65 -7.10 0.84
C GLY A 43 -2.47 -6.17 1.10
N VAL A 44 -1.77 -6.34 2.23
CA VAL A 44 -0.61 -5.49 2.59
C VAL A 44 0.47 -5.54 1.51
N ALA A 45 0.79 -6.73 1.00
CA ALA A 45 1.76 -6.93 -0.07
C ALA A 45 1.37 -6.19 -1.35
N SER A 46 0.09 -6.21 -1.72
CA SER A 46 -0.42 -5.47 -2.89
C SER A 46 -0.20 -3.97 -2.76
N GLY A 47 -0.52 -3.41 -1.59
CA GLY A 47 -0.32 -1.97 -1.34
C GLY A 47 1.15 -1.57 -1.38
N ALA A 48 2.02 -2.36 -0.72
CA ALA A 48 3.45 -2.09 -0.68
C ALA A 48 4.12 -2.24 -2.05
N ALA A 49 3.71 -3.23 -2.85
CA ALA A 49 4.24 -3.43 -4.20
C ALA A 49 3.85 -2.30 -5.15
N VAL A 50 2.58 -1.86 -5.10
CA VAL A 50 2.09 -0.75 -5.91
C VAL A 50 2.80 0.56 -5.57
N SER A 51 3.18 0.78 -4.30
CA SER A 51 3.98 1.93 -3.87
C SER A 51 5.37 2.03 -4.52
N MET A 52 5.87 0.96 -5.15
CA MET A 52 7.12 1.01 -5.91
C MET A 52 6.94 1.61 -7.31
N LEU A 53 5.71 1.61 -7.83
CA LEU A 53 5.43 2.15 -9.16
C LEU A 53 5.50 3.68 -9.11
N PRO A 54 6.07 4.35 -10.12
CA PRO A 54 6.13 5.82 -10.18
C PRO A 54 4.78 6.47 -10.53
N LEU A 55 3.67 5.92 -10.02
CA LEU A 55 2.29 6.33 -10.29
C LEU A 55 1.70 7.09 -9.10
N VAL A 56 2.26 8.27 -8.83
CA VAL A 56 1.83 9.14 -7.73
C VAL A 56 0.35 9.49 -7.85
N GLY A 57 -0.38 9.35 -6.75
CA GLY A 57 -1.83 9.58 -6.69
C GLY A 57 -2.70 8.37 -7.04
N LEU A 58 -2.21 7.39 -7.80
CA LEU A 58 -2.97 6.19 -8.20
C LEU A 58 -2.75 4.98 -7.29
N HIS A 59 -1.84 5.07 -6.31
CA HIS A 59 -1.45 3.97 -5.43
C HIS A 59 -2.62 3.27 -4.74
N PHE A 60 -3.62 4.00 -4.24
CA PHE A 60 -4.79 3.40 -3.59
C PHE A 60 -5.65 2.60 -4.58
N LEU A 61 -5.90 3.16 -5.76
CA LEU A 61 -6.70 2.51 -6.79
C LEU A 61 -6.01 1.23 -7.27
N LEU A 62 -4.74 1.34 -7.65
CA LEU A 62 -3.94 0.20 -8.11
C LEU A 62 -3.74 -0.84 -7.02
N GLY A 63 -3.54 -0.40 -5.77
CA GLY A 63 -3.45 -1.28 -4.61
C GLY A 63 -4.75 -2.07 -4.39
N PHE A 64 -5.91 -1.45 -4.57
CA PHE A 64 -7.21 -2.13 -4.48
C PHE A 64 -7.45 -3.08 -5.64
N VAL A 65 -7.11 -2.69 -6.87
CA VAL A 65 -7.21 -3.56 -8.04
C VAL A 65 -6.34 -4.79 -7.85
N LEU A 66 -5.06 -4.59 -7.50
CA LEU A 66 -4.14 -5.71 -7.29
C LEU A 66 -4.62 -6.60 -6.13
N ALA A 67 -5.02 -6.00 -5.00
CA ALA A 67 -5.57 -6.74 -3.87
C ALA A 67 -6.82 -7.54 -4.25
N TYR A 68 -7.71 -6.99 -5.08
CA TYR A 68 -8.88 -7.70 -5.58
C TYR A 68 -8.48 -8.92 -6.43
N LEU A 69 -7.53 -8.75 -7.35
CA LEU A 69 -7.04 -9.83 -8.22
C LEU A 69 -6.40 -10.98 -7.41
N VAL A 70 -5.60 -10.65 -6.39
CA VAL A 70 -4.96 -11.66 -5.52
C VAL A 70 -5.86 -12.13 -4.38
N ARG A 71 -7.15 -11.77 -4.37
CA ARG A 71 -8.13 -12.10 -3.32
C ARG A 71 -7.68 -11.64 -1.91
N GLY A 72 -6.92 -10.55 -1.87
CA GLY A 72 -6.48 -9.83 -0.69
C GLY A 72 -7.56 -8.94 -0.09
N ASN A 73 -7.30 -8.48 1.14
CA ASN A 73 -8.17 -7.56 1.84
C ASN A 73 -7.87 -6.10 1.42
N MET A 74 -8.88 -5.40 0.91
CA MET A 74 -8.73 -4.01 0.43
C MET A 74 -8.30 -3.04 1.54
N VAL A 75 -8.79 -3.21 2.78
CA VAL A 75 -8.35 -2.37 3.91
C VAL A 75 -6.89 -2.63 4.24
N ALA A 76 -6.45 -3.89 4.19
CA ALA A 76 -5.05 -4.23 4.36
C ALA A 76 -4.16 -3.66 3.23
N ALA A 77 -4.68 -3.56 2.00
CA ALA A 77 -3.99 -2.91 0.89
C ALA A 77 -3.79 -1.40 1.12
N ALA A 78 -4.81 -0.70 1.62
CA ALA A 78 -4.66 0.71 2.01
C ALA A 78 -3.61 0.92 3.12
N ILE A 79 -3.42 -0.07 4.01
CA ILE A 79 -2.34 -0.03 5.00
C ILE A 79 -0.98 -0.25 4.32
N GLY A 80 -0.91 -1.18 3.37
CA GLY A 80 0.30 -1.43 2.58
C GLY A 80 0.79 -0.21 1.81
N THR A 81 -0.13 0.60 1.28
CA THR A 81 0.23 1.82 0.53
C THR A 81 0.86 2.91 1.39
N VAL A 82 0.74 2.86 2.73
CA VAL A 82 1.43 3.79 3.65
C VAL A 82 2.95 3.66 3.52
N TRP A 83 3.43 2.50 3.06
CA TRP A 83 4.83 2.29 2.73
C TRP A 83 5.32 3.26 1.64
N GLY A 84 4.47 3.61 0.68
CA GLY A 84 4.69 4.68 -0.31
C GLY A 84 4.17 6.01 0.19
N ASN A 85 5.01 6.72 0.94
CA ASN A 85 4.77 8.08 1.38
C ASN A 85 5.78 9.06 0.73
N PRO A 86 5.52 10.38 0.75
CA PRO A 86 6.39 11.38 0.13
C PRO A 86 7.86 11.32 0.57
N LEU A 87 8.13 10.88 1.79
CA LEU A 87 9.50 10.74 2.30
C LEU A 87 10.22 9.52 1.69
N THR A 88 9.48 8.46 1.38
CA THR A 88 10.04 7.23 0.77
C THR A 88 10.12 7.25 -0.75
N PHE A 89 9.34 8.11 -1.43
CA PHE A 89 9.32 8.14 -2.89
C PHE A 89 10.68 8.45 -3.54
N PRO A 90 11.50 9.40 -3.05
CA PRO A 90 12.81 9.65 -3.64
C PRO A 90 13.69 8.39 -3.66
N LEU A 91 13.64 7.58 -2.59
CA LEU A 91 14.37 6.33 -2.50
C LEU A 91 13.85 5.28 -3.50
N PHE A 92 12.53 5.10 -3.60
CA PHE A 92 11.94 4.14 -4.53
C PHE A 92 12.18 4.54 -5.98
N PHE A 93 12.17 5.83 -6.27
CA PHE A 93 12.44 6.37 -7.59
C PHE A 93 13.88 6.15 -8.00
N ALA A 94 14.85 6.45 -7.13
CA ALA A 94 16.26 6.20 -7.38
C ALA A 94 16.52 4.70 -7.61
N LEU A 95 15.97 3.84 -6.74
CA LEU A 95 16.13 2.40 -6.86
C LEU A 95 15.50 1.85 -8.15
N SER A 96 14.30 2.30 -8.51
CA SER A 96 13.61 1.84 -9.70
C SER A 96 14.26 2.35 -10.98
N TYR A 97 14.80 3.57 -10.97
CA TYR A 97 15.60 4.09 -12.08
C TYR A 97 16.88 3.28 -12.28
N GLU A 98 17.64 3.04 -11.20
CA GLU A 98 18.89 2.28 -11.24
C GLU A 98 18.67 0.86 -11.79
N VAL A 99 17.65 0.17 -11.28
CA VAL A 99 17.31 -1.18 -11.75
C VAL A 99 16.86 -1.14 -13.21
N GLY A 100 16.03 -0.17 -13.59
CA GLY A 100 15.56 -0.03 -14.97
C GLY A 100 16.68 0.27 -15.95
N HIS A 101 17.60 1.15 -15.58
CA HIS A 101 18.77 1.52 -16.37
C HIS A 101 19.66 0.31 -16.65
N ARG A 102 19.99 -0.46 -15.61
CA ARG A 102 20.76 -1.70 -15.74
C ARG A 102 20.06 -2.73 -16.62
N LEU A 103 18.74 -2.86 -16.51
CA LEU A 103 17.96 -3.80 -17.33
C LEU A 103 17.91 -3.41 -18.81
N LEU A 104 17.97 -2.11 -19.12
CA LEU A 104 18.02 -1.59 -20.48
C LEU A 104 19.41 -1.66 -21.12
N GLY A 105 20.40 -2.26 -20.44
CA GLY A 105 21.76 -2.38 -20.94
C GLY A 105 22.60 -1.10 -20.76
N GLY A 106 22.14 -0.16 -19.93
CA GLY A 106 22.96 0.95 -19.48
C GLY A 106 24.15 0.42 -18.68
N GLY A 107 25.36 0.77 -19.11
CA GLY A 107 26.58 0.58 -18.31
C GLY A 107 26.56 1.43 -17.04
N ASP A 108 27.70 1.50 -16.32
CA ASP A 108 27.84 2.31 -15.11
C ASP A 108 27.21 3.70 -15.28
N VAL A 109 26.38 4.09 -14.31
CA VAL A 109 25.62 5.35 -14.32
C VAL A 109 26.60 6.50 -14.61
N SER A 110 26.49 7.08 -15.79
CA SER A 110 27.34 8.20 -16.16
C SER A 110 27.01 9.39 -15.25
N LEU A 111 28.00 10.22 -14.92
CA LEU A 111 27.79 11.49 -14.20
C LEU A 111 26.70 12.36 -14.86
N ALA A 112 26.51 12.23 -16.18
CA ALA A 112 25.47 12.90 -16.94
C ALA A 112 24.05 12.37 -16.64
N GLU A 113 23.91 11.11 -16.25
CA GLU A 113 22.62 10.48 -15.91
C GLU A 113 22.22 10.74 -14.47
N SER A 114 23.18 10.77 -13.54
CA SER A 114 22.96 11.26 -12.17
C SER A 114 22.44 12.71 -12.17
N ALA A 115 23.03 13.58 -13.01
CA ALA A 115 22.57 14.96 -13.19
C ALA A 115 21.16 15.03 -13.81
N ARG A 116 20.81 14.11 -14.72
CA ARG A 116 19.45 14.02 -15.29
C ARG A 116 18.43 13.57 -14.24
N PHE A 117 18.77 12.61 -13.39
CA PHE A 117 17.90 12.17 -12.30
C PHE A 117 17.68 13.29 -11.28
N GLU A 118 18.73 14.02 -10.90
CA GLU A 118 18.64 15.18 -10.00
C GLU A 118 17.77 16.29 -10.60
N SER A 119 17.99 16.62 -11.88
CA SER A 119 17.14 17.58 -12.60
C SER A 119 15.69 17.10 -12.76
N THR A 120 15.46 15.79 -12.90
CA THR A 120 14.11 15.23 -12.96
C THR A 120 13.44 15.31 -11.59
N GLY A 121 14.19 15.07 -10.51
CA GLY A 121 13.70 15.24 -9.13
C GLY A 121 13.28 16.68 -8.85
N GLU A 122 14.07 17.66 -9.28
CA GLU A 122 13.71 19.07 -9.20
C GLU A 122 12.47 19.39 -10.05
N GLN A 123 12.41 18.91 -11.30
CA GLN A 123 11.26 19.13 -12.18
C GLN A 123 9.98 18.45 -11.67
N LEU A 124 10.08 17.27 -11.06
CA LEU A 124 8.96 16.58 -10.43
C LEU A 124 8.45 17.35 -9.21
N SER A 125 9.35 18.02 -8.47
CA SER A 125 9.03 18.84 -7.30
C SER A 125 8.42 20.20 -7.66
N GLN A 126 8.86 20.80 -8.78
CA GLN A 126 8.31 22.03 -9.34
C GLN A 126 7.00 21.80 -10.12
N GLY A 127 6.61 20.53 -10.27
CA GLY A 127 5.36 20.10 -10.86
C GLY A 127 5.52 19.73 -12.34
N LEU A 128 4.86 18.62 -12.72
CA LEU A 128 4.69 18.07 -14.08
C LEU A 128 4.29 19.09 -15.17
N PHE A 129 3.98 20.33 -14.79
CA PHE A 129 3.42 21.38 -15.64
C PHE A 129 4.46 22.31 -16.29
N ALA A 130 5.72 22.33 -15.83
CA ALA A 130 6.72 23.29 -16.34
C ALA A 130 7.49 22.80 -17.59
N GLY A 131 7.71 21.49 -17.74
CA GLY A 131 8.53 20.90 -18.82
C GLY A 131 7.79 20.01 -19.82
N GLY A 132 6.48 19.78 -19.61
CA GLY A 132 5.69 18.84 -20.41
C GLY A 132 6.00 17.37 -20.13
N LEU A 133 5.09 16.47 -20.52
CA LEU A 133 5.27 15.03 -20.34
C LEU A 133 6.47 14.49 -21.11
N ASP A 134 6.84 15.12 -22.22
CA ASP A 134 7.91 14.67 -23.13
C ASP A 134 9.30 14.69 -22.48
N ALA A 135 9.56 15.64 -21.57
CA ALA A 135 10.84 15.73 -20.86
C ALA A 135 11.00 14.62 -19.81
N ILE A 136 9.89 14.20 -19.19
CA ILE A 136 9.88 13.23 -18.08
C ILE A 136 9.66 11.80 -18.61
N TRP A 137 9.08 11.66 -19.81
CA TRP A 137 8.69 10.37 -20.39
C TRP A 137 9.82 9.33 -20.44
N PRO A 138 11.05 9.66 -20.90
CA PRO A 138 12.13 8.67 -20.96
C PRO A 138 12.54 8.19 -19.56
N THR A 139 12.69 9.11 -18.60
CA THR A 139 13.03 8.78 -17.21
C THR A 139 11.91 7.95 -16.57
N PHE A 140 10.66 8.31 -16.81
CA PHE A 140 9.49 7.58 -16.34
C PHE A 140 9.45 6.14 -16.89
N GLN A 141 9.73 5.94 -18.17
CA GLN A 141 9.78 4.61 -18.78
C GLN A 141 10.85 3.74 -18.13
N THR A 142 12.07 4.26 -17.96
CA THR A 142 13.16 3.55 -17.27
C THR A 142 12.76 3.16 -15.85
N MET A 143 12.20 4.10 -15.09
CA MET A 143 11.73 3.84 -13.72
C MET A 143 10.62 2.80 -13.69
N PHE A 144 9.67 2.85 -14.63
CA PHE A 144 8.55 1.90 -14.67
C PHE A 144 9.04 0.47 -14.94
N ILE A 145 10.00 0.31 -15.87
CA ILE A 145 10.61 -0.99 -16.18
C ILE A 145 11.33 -1.55 -14.95
N GLY A 146 12.12 -0.73 -14.25
CA GLY A 146 12.82 -1.17 -13.05
C GLY A 146 11.90 -1.40 -11.83
N ALA A 147 10.78 -0.68 -11.76
CA ALA A 147 9.81 -0.84 -10.69
C ALA A 147 9.09 -2.19 -10.72
N ILE A 148 8.89 -2.82 -11.90
CA ILE A 148 8.20 -4.11 -12.03
C ILE A 148 8.90 -5.23 -11.22
N PRO A 149 10.20 -5.55 -11.44
CA PRO A 149 10.87 -6.60 -10.68
C PRO A 149 10.96 -6.25 -9.19
N ILE A 150 11.19 -4.98 -8.84
CA ILE A 150 11.20 -4.54 -7.44
C ILE A 150 9.82 -4.77 -6.79
N ALA A 151 8.74 -4.39 -7.47
CA ALA A 151 7.38 -4.56 -6.97
C ALA A 151 7.05 -6.04 -6.74
N VAL A 152 7.48 -6.94 -7.63
CA VAL A 152 7.32 -8.39 -7.46
C VAL A 152 8.08 -8.90 -6.23
N LEU A 153 9.33 -8.46 -6.05
CA LEU A 153 10.14 -8.83 -4.89
C LEU A 153 9.54 -8.30 -3.58
N VAL A 154 9.11 -7.04 -3.57
CA VAL A 154 8.44 -6.40 -2.43
C VAL A 154 7.13 -7.12 -2.11
N PHE A 155 6.33 -7.47 -3.12
CA PHE A 155 5.12 -8.25 -2.93
C PHE A 155 5.41 -9.58 -2.23
N ALA A 156 6.38 -10.35 -2.74
CA ALA A 156 6.74 -11.64 -2.16
C ALA A 156 7.25 -11.50 -0.72
N LEU A 157 8.14 -10.53 -0.47
CA LEU A 157 8.71 -10.26 0.85
C LEU A 157 7.62 -9.89 1.86
N PHE A 158 6.80 -8.90 1.55
CA PHE A 158 5.71 -8.47 2.45
C PHE A 158 4.68 -9.57 2.64
N TYR A 159 4.37 -10.35 1.60
CA TYR A 159 3.44 -11.47 1.73
C TYR A 159 3.95 -12.50 2.73
N VAL A 160 5.20 -12.94 2.62
CA VAL A 160 5.79 -13.92 3.54
C VAL A 160 5.88 -13.35 4.95
N LEU A 161 6.40 -12.14 5.10
CA LEU A 161 6.59 -11.47 6.40
C LEU A 161 5.25 -11.28 7.13
N VAL A 162 4.26 -10.69 6.47
CA VAL A 162 2.95 -10.41 7.06
C VAL A 162 2.20 -11.71 7.34
N ARG A 163 2.26 -12.70 6.43
CA ARG A 163 1.61 -14.00 6.66
C ARG A 163 2.20 -14.70 7.88
N TRP A 164 3.52 -14.73 8.00
CA TRP A 164 4.21 -15.29 9.17
C TRP A 164 3.81 -14.58 10.46
N LEU A 165 3.82 -13.24 10.44
CA LEU A 165 3.46 -12.41 11.58
C LEU A 165 2.01 -12.66 12.03
N VAL A 166 1.06 -12.67 11.08
CA VAL A 166 -0.36 -12.88 11.36
C VAL A 166 -0.61 -14.27 11.94
N ILE A 167 0.01 -15.32 11.39
CA ILE A 167 -0.11 -16.69 11.92
C ILE A 167 0.43 -16.74 13.34
N ARG A 168 1.62 -16.19 13.59
CA ARG A 168 2.25 -16.16 14.91
C ARG A 168 1.37 -15.47 15.95
N PHE A 169 0.84 -14.29 15.63
CA PHE A 169 -0.07 -13.56 16.52
C PHE A 169 -1.39 -14.30 16.78
N ARG A 170 -1.96 -14.96 15.77
CA ARG A 170 -3.18 -15.75 15.94
C ARG A 170 -2.96 -16.93 16.87
N THR A 171 -1.90 -17.69 16.67
CA THR A 171 -1.56 -18.85 17.52
C THR A 171 -1.29 -18.42 18.96
N ALA A 172 -0.55 -17.32 19.16
CA ALA A 172 -0.31 -16.78 20.50
C ALA A 172 -1.60 -16.32 21.18
N ARG A 173 -2.50 -15.65 20.45
CA ARG A 173 -3.80 -15.20 20.98
C ARG A 173 -4.71 -16.39 21.33
N GLN A 174 -4.76 -17.42 20.49
CA GLN A 174 -5.52 -18.65 20.74
C GLN A 174 -5.06 -19.32 22.04
N LYS A 175 -3.74 -19.47 22.23
CA LYS A 175 -3.16 -20.02 23.48
C LYS A 175 -3.53 -19.19 24.71
N ARG A 176 -3.43 -17.86 24.63
CA ARG A 176 -3.81 -16.96 25.76
C ARG A 176 -5.30 -17.07 26.11
N LEU A 177 -6.18 -17.23 25.12
CA LEU A 177 -7.62 -17.40 25.36
C LEU A 177 -7.94 -18.78 25.93
N ALA A 178 -7.26 -19.84 25.47
CA ALA A 178 -7.40 -21.20 26.02
C ALA A 178 -6.96 -21.25 27.49
N LEU A 179 -5.81 -20.65 27.83
CA LEU A 179 -5.33 -20.55 29.21
C LEU A 179 -6.31 -19.80 30.13
N LYS A 180 -6.92 -18.71 29.64
CA LYS A 180 -7.95 -17.97 30.41
C LYS A 180 -9.21 -18.81 30.64
N ARG A 181 -9.61 -19.66 29.69
CA ARG A 181 -10.74 -20.56 29.83
C ARG A 181 -10.44 -21.68 30.83
N ALA A 182 -9.25 -22.27 30.78
CA ALA A 182 -8.82 -23.30 31.72
C ALA A 182 -8.79 -22.78 33.17
N ARG A 183 -8.16 -21.62 33.42
CA ARG A 183 -8.13 -20.98 34.75
C ARG A 183 -9.50 -20.64 35.31
N ARG A 184 -10.46 -20.31 34.44
CA ARG A 184 -11.83 -20.01 34.85
C ARG A 184 -12.59 -21.28 35.24
N ALA A 185 -12.36 -22.38 34.52
CA ALA A 185 -12.93 -23.69 34.88
C ALA A 185 -12.37 -24.20 36.22
N GLU A 186 -11.06 -24.02 36.47
CA GLU A 186 -10.43 -24.40 37.76
C GLU A 186 -10.91 -23.55 38.96
N SER A 187 -11.34 -22.31 38.74
CA SER A 187 -11.89 -21.46 39.82
C SER A 187 -13.37 -21.73 40.13
N GLU A 188 -14.06 -22.48 39.28
CA GLU A 188 -15.49 -22.81 39.40
C GLU A 188 -15.73 -24.22 39.98
N THR A 189 -14.66 -25.01 40.18
CA THR A 189 -14.64 -26.35 40.83
C THR A 189 -14.06 -26.29 42.23
#